data_AF-Q57F45-F1
#
_entry.id   AF-Q57F45-F1
#
_cell.length_a   1.000
_cell.length_b   1.000
_cell.length_c   1.000
_cell.angle_alpha   90.00
_cell.angle_beta   90.00
_cell.angle_gamma   90.00
#
_symmetry.space_group_name_H-M   'P 1'
#
loop_
_entity.id
_entity.type
_entity.pdbx_description
1 polymer ?
#
loop_
_entity_poly.entity_id
_entity_poly.type
_entity_poly.pdbx_seq_one_letter_code
_entity_poly.pdbx_strand_id
1 'polypeptide(L)'
;MLGRMAGSAHRLAIASLLGTALFSTGALAQENGRYRLEGTETGYVRLDTQTGAISVCTQQKGQLVCKMAAEDRDAYENDIADLQARVKKLEAQVAAMGKVEGSKASALPSEQEFEQSMSYMERFMRRFMDLAKSFESGEEKPAPPTIPGRT
;
A
#
# COMPACT_ATOMS: atom_id res chain seq x y z
N MET A 1 89.16 -33.35 3.67
CA MET A 1 90.14 -32.66 4.51
C MET A 1 89.99 -31.16 4.33
N LEU A 2 89.95 -30.43 5.46
CA LEU A 2 90.22 -29.01 5.67
C LEU A 2 89.29 -27.93 5.07
N GLY A 3 88.80 -27.06 5.96
CA GLY A 3 88.93 -25.62 5.74
C GLY A 3 87.74 -24.77 6.15
N ARG A 4 87.64 -24.42 7.44
CA ARG A 4 86.83 -23.28 7.93
C ARG A 4 87.32 -21.98 7.26
N MET A 5 86.41 -21.10 6.86
CA MET A 5 86.65 -19.65 6.90
C MET A 5 85.50 -18.97 7.63
N ALA A 6 85.81 -18.54 8.86
CA ALA A 6 85.05 -17.57 9.63
C ALA A 6 85.59 -16.17 9.26
N GLY A 7 84.75 -15.13 9.32
CA GLY A 7 85.26 -13.76 9.28
C GLY A 7 84.28 -12.66 8.91
N SER A 8 83.44 -12.29 9.88
CA SER A 8 82.92 -10.94 10.19
C SER A 8 82.59 -9.91 9.09
N ALA A 9 81.28 -9.71 8.93
CA ALA A 9 80.54 -8.47 9.19
C ALA A 9 81.19 -7.12 8.82
N HIS A 10 80.65 -6.47 7.79
CA HIS A 10 80.34 -5.05 7.81
C HIS A 10 78.86 -4.88 7.39
N ARG A 11 78.06 -4.30 8.29
CA ARG A 11 76.64 -3.97 8.07
C ARG A 11 76.53 -2.56 7.50
N LEU A 12 75.59 -2.34 6.57
CA LEU A 12 74.62 -1.24 6.47
C LEU A 12 74.10 -1.20 5.02
N ALA A 13 73.06 -1.98 4.72
CA ALA A 13 71.63 -1.64 4.87
C ALA A 13 71.05 -0.99 3.60
N ILE A 14 70.68 -1.84 2.63
CA ILE A 14 69.72 -1.52 1.56
C ILE A 14 68.52 -2.43 1.77
N ALA A 15 67.35 -1.83 1.93
CA ALA A 15 66.02 -2.32 1.56
C ALA A 15 64.99 -1.70 2.52
N SER A 16 64.47 -0.52 2.15
CA SER A 16 63.26 0.00 2.78
C SER A 16 62.12 -0.95 2.44
N LEU A 17 61.60 -1.63 3.47
CA LEU A 17 60.57 -2.65 3.37
C LEU A 17 59.28 -2.06 2.78
N LEU A 18 58.91 -2.59 1.61
CA LEU A 18 57.55 -2.55 1.08
C LEU A 18 56.73 -3.56 1.89
N GLY A 19 55.80 -3.07 2.70
CA GLY A 19 55.05 -3.91 3.63
C GLY A 19 53.70 -3.30 4.01
N THR A 20 52.90 -2.91 3.02
CA THR A 20 51.47 -2.69 3.24
C THR A 20 50.83 -4.03 3.61
N ALA A 21 50.70 -4.27 4.91
CA ALA A 21 49.86 -5.34 5.42
C ALA A 21 48.42 -5.07 4.99
N LEU A 22 47.96 -5.83 3.98
CA LEU A 22 46.55 -6.01 3.70
C LEU A 22 45.96 -6.77 4.89
N PHE A 23 45.50 -6.02 5.89
CA PHE A 23 44.61 -6.56 6.91
C PHE A 23 43.34 -6.99 6.19
N SER A 24 43.25 -8.29 5.91
CA SER A 24 41.99 -8.91 5.53
C SER A 24 41.10 -8.85 6.75
N THR A 25 40.27 -7.81 6.84
CA THR A 25 39.15 -7.78 7.77
C THR A 25 38.18 -8.88 7.33
N GLY A 26 38.36 -10.08 7.87
CA GLY A 26 37.32 -11.10 7.83
C GLY A 26 36.04 -10.45 8.35
N ALA A 27 34.93 -10.63 7.64
CA ALA A 27 33.65 -10.12 8.08
C ALA A 27 33.28 -10.81 9.41
N LEU A 28 33.52 -10.12 10.52
CA LEU A 28 33.01 -10.51 11.83
C LEU A 28 31.50 -10.31 11.75
N ALA A 29 30.76 -11.39 11.48
CA ALA A 29 29.31 -11.44 11.62
C ALA A 29 28.93 -11.36 13.11
N GLN A 30 29.22 -10.22 13.74
CA GLN A 30 28.76 -9.86 15.09
C GLN A 30 27.68 -8.78 14.94
N GLU A 31 26.62 -9.06 14.19
CA GLU A 31 25.43 -8.20 14.20
C GLU A 31 24.56 -8.58 15.40
N ASN A 32 24.81 -7.99 16.57
CA ASN A 32 23.85 -7.80 17.69
C ASN A 32 22.76 -8.88 17.90
N GLY A 33 23.09 -10.17 17.83
CA GLY A 33 22.11 -11.26 17.92
C GLY A 33 21.01 -11.26 16.86
N ARG A 34 21.10 -10.42 15.81
CA ARG A 34 20.12 -10.33 14.72
C ARG A 34 20.04 -11.65 13.97
N TYR A 35 21.18 -12.26 13.68
CA TYR A 35 21.22 -13.54 12.98
C TYR A 35 21.39 -14.69 13.97
N ARG A 36 20.53 -15.70 13.85
CA ARG A 36 20.65 -16.97 14.57
C ARG A 36 21.03 -18.07 13.59
N LEU A 37 22.05 -18.85 13.95
CA LEU A 37 22.50 -20.00 13.17
C LEU A 37 22.08 -21.27 13.88
N GLU A 38 21.40 -22.16 13.15
CA GLU A 38 21.01 -23.49 13.59
C GLU A 38 21.70 -24.54 12.71
N GLY A 39 22.19 -25.61 13.34
CA GLY A 39 22.76 -26.75 12.65
C GLY A 39 21.65 -27.71 12.20
N THR A 40 21.70 -28.16 10.95
CA THR A 40 20.79 -29.17 10.39
C THR A 40 21.59 -30.38 9.90
N GLU A 41 20.91 -31.46 9.53
CA GLU A 41 21.56 -32.70 9.08
C GLU A 41 22.40 -32.52 7.81
N THR A 42 22.04 -31.56 6.95
CA THR A 42 22.67 -31.33 5.63
C THR A 42 23.49 -30.03 5.54
N GLY A 43 23.50 -29.20 6.59
CA GLY A 43 24.19 -27.90 6.57
C GLY A 43 23.77 -26.97 7.71
N TYR A 44 23.83 -25.66 7.48
CA TYR A 44 23.44 -24.65 8.46
C TYR A 44 22.27 -23.82 7.95
N VAL A 45 21.41 -23.37 8.86
CA VAL A 45 20.32 -22.44 8.55
C VAL A 45 20.55 -21.14 9.32
N ARG A 46 20.45 -20.00 8.64
CA ARG A 46 20.55 -18.67 9.23
C ARG A 46 19.18 -18.00 9.20
N LEU A 47 18.68 -17.64 10.38
CA LEU A 47 17.46 -16.85 10.57
C LEU A 47 17.82 -15.38 10.86
N ASP A 48 17.24 -14.45 10.10
CA ASP A 48 17.22 -13.02 10.46
C ASP A 48 16.04 -12.76 11.41
N THR A 49 16.33 -12.45 12.67
CA THR A 49 15.31 -12.23 13.71
C THR A 49 14.51 -10.94 13.54
N GLN A 50 14.93 -10.02 12.65
CA GLN A 50 14.17 -8.80 12.34
C GLN A 50 13.16 -9.00 11.22
N THR A 51 13.55 -9.74 10.18
CA THR A 51 12.73 -9.92 8.97
C THR A 51 12.03 -11.27 8.90
N GLY A 52 12.47 -12.24 9.69
CA GLY A 52 12.03 -13.64 9.61
C GLY A 52 12.62 -14.40 8.44
N ALA A 53 13.50 -13.80 7.64
CA ALA A 53 14.06 -14.43 6.45
C ALA A 53 14.99 -15.60 6.82
N ILE A 54 14.84 -16.72 6.11
CA ILE A 54 15.63 -17.93 6.29
C ILE A 54 16.62 -18.07 5.13
N SER A 55 17.89 -18.34 5.46
CA SER A 55 18.94 -18.62 4.48
C SER A 55 19.55 -19.99 4.77
N VAL A 56 19.77 -20.80 3.73
CA VAL A 56 20.51 -22.06 3.82
C VAL A 56 21.98 -21.78 3.55
N CYS A 57 22.83 -22.19 4.47
CA CYS A 57 24.26 -21.92 4.45
C CYS A 57 25.07 -23.21 4.33
N THR A 58 26.06 -23.19 3.45
CA THR A 58 26.99 -24.30 3.22
C THR A 58 28.40 -23.87 3.57
N GLN A 59 29.20 -24.77 4.13
CA GLN A 59 30.60 -24.48 4.43
C GLN A 59 31.43 -24.69 3.16
N GLN A 60 32.06 -23.62 2.66
CA GLN A 60 32.93 -23.64 1.49
C GLN A 60 34.26 -23.00 1.86
N LYS A 61 35.36 -23.75 1.69
CA LYS A 61 36.74 -23.27 1.96
C LYS A 61 36.91 -22.66 3.36
N GLY A 62 36.29 -23.27 4.37
CA GLY A 62 36.36 -22.80 5.76
C GLY A 62 35.53 -21.54 6.06
N GLN A 63 34.72 -21.06 5.12
CA GLN A 63 33.76 -19.97 5.33
C GLN A 63 32.34 -20.46 5.13
N LEU A 64 31.40 -19.87 5.85
CA LEU A 64 29.99 -20.19 5.73
C LEU A 64 29.35 -19.29 4.67
N VAL A 65 28.87 -19.89 3.57
CA VAL A 65 28.23 -19.18 2.45
C VAL A 65 26.73 -19.43 2.48
N CYS A 66 25.96 -18.38 2.77
CA CYS A 66 24.50 -18.41 2.87
C CYS A 66 23.82 -18.00 1.55
N LYS A 67 22.84 -18.78 1.12
CA LYS A 67 21.91 -18.47 0.02
C LYS A 67 20.49 -18.40 0.57
N MET A 68 19.62 -17.59 -0.04
CA MET A 68 18.20 -17.60 0.34
C MET A 68 17.60 -19.00 0.13
N ALA A 69 16.69 -19.41 1.01
CA ALA A 69 15.98 -20.68 0.84
C ALA A 69 15.25 -20.69 -0.51
N ALA A 70 15.47 -21.75 -1.29
CA ALA A 70 14.95 -21.83 -2.67
C ALA A 70 13.43 -22.01 -2.72
N GLU A 71 12.87 -22.65 -1.69
CA GLU A 71 11.45 -23.04 -1.60
C GLU A 71 10.52 -21.83 -1.38
N ASP A 72 11.05 -20.76 -0.77
CA ASP A 72 10.33 -19.50 -0.59
C ASP A 72 10.11 -18.77 -1.91
N ARG A 73 10.96 -19.00 -2.92
CA ARG A 73 10.89 -18.24 -4.18
C ARG A 73 9.61 -18.53 -4.95
N ASP A 74 9.25 -19.80 -5.09
CA ASP A 74 8.06 -20.21 -5.85
C ASP A 74 6.76 -19.83 -5.12
N ALA A 75 6.74 -19.95 -3.78
CA ALA A 75 5.61 -19.51 -2.96
C ALA A 75 5.37 -18.01 -3.10
N TYR A 76 6.43 -17.19 -3.01
CA TYR A 76 6.30 -15.74 -3.20
C TYR A 76 5.94 -15.37 -4.64
N GLU A 77 6.46 -16.06 -5.65
CA GLU A 77 6.10 -15.78 -7.05
C GLU A 77 4.62 -16.09 -7.33
N ASN A 78 4.08 -17.18 -6.75
CA ASN A 78 2.65 -17.50 -6.83
C ASN A 78 1.78 -16.45 -6.11
N ASP A 79 2.18 -16.03 -4.91
CA ASP A 79 1.46 -14.99 -4.15
C ASP A 79 1.47 -13.65 -4.88
N ILE A 80 2.61 -13.27 -5.46
CA ILE A 80 2.72 -12.05 -6.28
C ILE A 80 1.79 -12.14 -7.49
N ALA A 81 1.73 -13.29 -8.17
CA ALA A 81 0.84 -13.47 -9.31
C ALA A 81 -0.64 -13.36 -8.94
N ASP A 82 -1.08 -13.96 -7.83
CA ASP A 82 -2.45 -13.84 -7.32
C ASP A 82 -2.79 -12.38 -6.97
N LEU A 83 -1.90 -11.71 -6.23
CA LEU A 83 -2.09 -10.32 -5.84
C LEU A 83 -2.18 -9.40 -7.06
N GLN A 84 -1.31 -9.57 -8.04
CA GLN A 84 -1.38 -8.81 -9.30
C GLN A 84 -2.68 -9.05 -10.05
N ALA A 85 -3.19 -10.29 -10.09
CA ALA A 85 -4.47 -10.61 -10.71
C ALA A 85 -5.64 -9.92 -9.97
N ARG A 86 -5.62 -9.91 -8.64
CA ARG A 86 -6.64 -9.25 -7.80
C ARG A 86 -6.62 -7.74 -7.96
N VAL A 87 -5.44 -7.11 -7.97
CA VAL A 87 -5.29 -5.67 -8.22
C VAL A 87 -5.86 -5.31 -9.58
N LYS A 88 -5.47 -6.01 -10.65
CA LYS A 88 -6.02 -5.77 -12.00
C LYS A 88 -7.55 -5.90 -12.04
N LYS A 89 -8.10 -6.91 -11.34
CA LYS A 89 -9.56 -7.10 -11.24
C LYS A 89 -10.24 -5.93 -10.52
N LEU A 90 -9.67 -5.46 -9.43
CA LEU A 90 -10.19 -4.31 -8.66
C LEU A 90 -10.09 -3.01 -9.47
N GLU A 91 -8.94 -2.75 -10.09
CA GLU A 91 -8.74 -1.61 -10.98
C GLU A 91 -9.75 -1.60 -12.13
N ALA A 92 -10.02 -2.76 -12.74
CA ALA A 92 -11.04 -2.89 -13.78
C ALA A 92 -12.45 -2.60 -13.25
N GLN A 93 -12.79 -3.04 -12.04
CA GLN A 93 -14.08 -2.74 -11.42
C GLN A 93 -14.22 -1.24 -11.10
N VAL A 94 -13.19 -0.62 -10.54
CA VAL A 94 -13.17 0.82 -10.25
C VAL A 94 -13.27 1.62 -11.55
N ALA A 95 -12.54 1.24 -12.60
CA ALA A 95 -12.65 1.88 -13.91
C ALA A 95 -14.05 1.73 -14.52
N ALA A 96 -14.69 0.57 -14.36
CA ALA A 96 -16.06 0.36 -14.79
C ALA A 96 -17.04 1.23 -14.00
N MET A 97 -16.88 1.34 -12.68
CA MET A 97 -17.69 2.22 -11.83
C MET A 97 -17.49 3.70 -12.17
N GLY A 98 -16.25 4.15 -12.38
CA GLY A 98 -15.96 5.53 -12.79
C GLY A 98 -16.53 5.88 -14.17
N LYS A 99 -16.59 4.92 -15.11
CA LYS A 99 -17.31 5.08 -16.38
C LYS A 99 -18.82 5.22 -16.19
N VAL A 100 -19.40 4.48 -15.24
CA VAL A 100 -20.82 4.58 -14.90
C VAL A 100 -21.14 5.92 -14.24
N GLU A 101 -20.28 6.42 -13.35
CA GLU A 101 -20.45 7.75 -12.75
C GLU A 101 -20.28 8.87 -13.77
N GLY A 102 -19.30 8.80 -14.67
CA GLY A 102 -19.18 9.75 -15.78
C GLY A 102 -20.39 9.72 -16.73
N SER A 103 -21.00 8.55 -16.92
CA SER A 103 -22.23 8.40 -17.71
C SER A 103 -23.46 8.94 -16.97
N LYS A 104 -23.53 8.81 -15.64
CA LYS A 104 -24.61 9.38 -14.81
C LYS A 104 -24.49 10.89 -14.64
N ALA A 105 -23.27 11.41 -14.52
CA ALA A 105 -23.00 12.85 -14.53
C ALA A 105 -23.35 13.47 -15.89
N SER A 106 -23.13 12.74 -16.99
CA SER A 106 -23.59 13.13 -18.34
C SER A 106 -25.09 12.92 -18.57
N ALA A 107 -25.77 12.20 -17.67
CA ALA A 107 -27.23 11.99 -17.68
C ALA A 107 -27.97 12.91 -16.69
N LEU A 108 -27.28 13.89 -16.11
CA LEU A 108 -27.95 14.95 -15.36
C LEU A 108 -28.74 15.81 -16.36
N PRO A 109 -30.04 16.09 -16.11
CA PRO A 109 -30.84 16.99 -16.93
C PRO A 109 -30.16 18.35 -17.06
N SER A 110 -30.39 19.02 -18.18
CA SER A 110 -29.89 20.38 -18.38
C SER A 110 -30.45 21.34 -17.32
N GLU A 111 -29.73 22.43 -17.02
CA GLU A 111 -30.19 23.45 -16.05
C GLU A 111 -31.60 23.97 -16.39
N GLN A 112 -31.90 24.08 -17.68
CA GLN A 112 -33.21 24.48 -18.18
C GLN A 112 -34.31 23.46 -17.86
N GLU A 113 -34.07 22.15 -18.02
CA GLU A 113 -35.02 21.11 -17.66
C GLU A 113 -35.25 21.05 -16.14
N PHE A 114 -34.19 21.31 -15.36
CA PHE A 114 -34.29 21.40 -13.91
C PHE A 114 -35.17 22.57 -13.47
N GLU A 115 -34.92 23.79 -13.96
CA GLU A 115 -35.76 24.97 -13.69
C GLU A 115 -37.21 24.75 -14.15
N GLN A 116 -37.39 24.13 -15.32
CA GLN A 116 -38.71 23.80 -15.83
C GLN A 116 -39.44 22.83 -14.89
N SER A 117 -38.77 21.79 -14.38
CA SER A 117 -39.35 20.86 -13.40
C SER A 117 -39.72 21.53 -12.08
N MET A 118 -38.89 22.46 -11.58
CA MET A 118 -39.17 23.23 -10.37
C MET A 118 -40.39 24.15 -10.56
N SER A 119 -40.52 24.76 -11.74
CA SER A 119 -41.70 25.57 -12.07
C SER A 119 -42.98 24.73 -12.13
N TYR A 120 -42.91 23.49 -12.63
CA TYR A 120 -44.05 22.56 -12.62
C TYR A 120 -44.41 22.11 -11.21
N MET A 121 -43.42 21.83 -10.36
CA MET A 121 -43.60 21.48 -8.96
C MET A 121 -44.30 22.61 -8.18
N GLU A 122 -43.88 23.85 -8.39
CA GLU A 122 -44.47 25.02 -7.74
C GLU A 122 -45.94 25.23 -8.14
N ARG A 123 -46.23 25.14 -9.45
CA ARG A 123 -47.60 25.25 -9.97
C ARG A 123 -48.49 24.13 -9.44
N PHE A 124 -47.96 22.92 -9.35
CA PHE A 124 -48.67 21.78 -8.77
C PHE A 124 -49.01 22.02 -7.30
N MET A 125 -48.05 22.44 -6.47
CA MET A 125 -48.29 22.71 -5.05
C MET A 125 -49.32 23.83 -4.83
N ARG A 126 -49.23 24.93 -5.58
CA ARG A 126 -50.20 26.04 -5.50
C ARG A 126 -51.62 25.54 -5.80
N ARG A 127 -51.78 24.80 -6.90
CA ARG A 127 -53.07 24.26 -7.33
C ARG A 127 -53.62 23.22 -6.36
N PHE A 128 -52.75 22.42 -5.76
CA PHE A 128 -53.12 21.46 -4.73
C PHE A 128 -53.62 22.15 -3.44
N MET A 129 -52.94 23.20 -2.98
CA MET A 129 -53.38 23.97 -1.81
C MET A 129 -54.71 24.70 -2.04
N ASP A 130 -54.92 25.24 -3.24
CA ASP A 130 -56.18 25.89 -3.60
C ASP A 130 -57.35 24.89 -3.57
N LEU A 131 -57.13 23.68 -4.09
CA LEU A 131 -58.12 22.61 -4.04
C LEU A 131 -58.39 22.16 -2.59
N ALA A 132 -57.35 22.01 -1.76
CA ALA A 132 -57.51 21.67 -0.35
C ALA A 132 -58.32 22.72 0.42
N LYS A 133 -58.03 24.01 0.22
CA LYS A 133 -58.79 25.12 0.84
C LYS A 133 -60.25 25.18 0.38
N SER A 134 -60.53 24.82 -0.87
CA SER A 134 -61.91 24.80 -1.38
C SER A 134 -62.82 23.81 -0.65
N PHE A 135 -62.25 22.77 -0.04
CA PHE A 135 -63.00 21.84 0.80
C PHE A 135 -63.23 22.36 2.24
N GLU A 136 -62.33 23.20 2.77
CA GLU A 136 -62.49 23.81 4.11
C GLU A 136 -63.39 25.05 4.11
N SER A 137 -63.46 25.79 3.00
CA SER A 137 -64.18 27.08 2.89
C SER A 137 -65.63 26.96 2.41
N GLY A 138 -66.16 25.73 2.27
CA GLY A 138 -67.54 25.46 1.87
C GLY A 138 -68.62 25.73 2.94
N GLU A 139 -68.29 26.29 4.10
CA GLU A 139 -69.23 26.55 5.21
C GLU A 139 -69.36 28.04 5.60
N GLU A 140 -69.28 28.98 4.67
CA GLU A 140 -69.57 30.40 4.98
C GLU A 140 -71.09 30.67 4.97
N LYS A 141 -71.67 30.65 6.18
CA LYS A 141 -73.09 30.94 6.48
C LYS A 141 -73.45 32.39 6.09
N PRO A 142 -74.53 32.63 5.31
CA PRO A 142 -74.89 33.98 4.92
C PRO A 142 -75.36 34.78 6.15
N ALA A 143 -74.81 35.99 6.31
CA ALA A 143 -75.18 36.90 7.39
C ALA A 143 -76.68 37.30 7.30
N PRO A 144 -77.42 37.34 8.42
CA PRO A 144 -78.82 37.70 8.40
C PRO A 144 -79.00 39.19 8.05
N PRO A 145 -80.06 39.57 7.31
CA PRO A 145 -80.27 40.96 6.92
C PRO A 145 -80.59 41.81 8.14
N THR A 146 -79.89 42.94 8.26
CA THR A 146 -80.16 43.97 9.26
C THR A 146 -81.41 44.74 8.84
N ILE A 147 -82.49 44.62 9.61
CA ILE A 147 -83.70 45.44 9.44
C ILE A 147 -83.54 46.68 10.33
N PRO A 148 -83.50 47.91 9.76
CA PRO A 148 -83.34 49.11 10.55
C PRO A 148 -84.68 49.55 11.18
N GLY A 149 -84.71 49.55 12.52
CA GLY A 149 -85.45 50.47 13.41
C GLY A 149 -86.96 50.67 13.23
N ARG A 150 -87.73 50.44 14.31
CA ARG A 150 -88.95 51.22 14.58
C ARG A 150 -89.27 51.30 16.07
N THR A 151 -89.18 52.53 16.57
CA THR A 151 -89.86 53.19 17.73
C THR A 151 -90.06 52.43 19.03
#